data_AF-A0A6H5KYI4-F1
#
_entry.id   AF-A0A6H5KYI4-F1
#
_cell.length_a   1.000
_cell.length_b   1.000
_cell.length_c   1.000
_cell.angle_alpha   90.00
_cell.angle_beta   90.00
_cell.angle_gamma   90.00
#
_symmetry.space_group_name_H-M   'P 1'
#
loop_
_entity.id
_entity.type
_entity.pdbx_description
1 polymer ?
#
loop_
_entity_poly.entity_id
_entity_poly.type
_entity_poly.pdbx_seq_one_letter_code
_entity_poly.pdbx_strand_id
1 'polypeptide(L)'
;MNIYSSVIGSLRDRKTRPLCLTSTSLEYAASGKADSAPLTLSLADVVGAKAGPAPPSGGGGARGGINRGGGIVHQLQVFAYVESGEGKETGCTGRGGPCRKNKRRAAHQTWLASDPDTAQHWATEINKRLRQSQGREEGLEGGKRGPGRRLLVLVNPVSGTGESRSTWEKTLRPMLEQAMTTVTVVFSTRRGELAEIITNAGENSSTDGARGASAGRGGGRSIVGSLGDLDGIVVVGGDGTFFEVLQGMYARPDCARQLSRLSLGIVPTGSGNGLAKTVSVESGEWFGAVSASFLAAKGQTKAMDLLLTESGDKKYLAFLNVGWGMIR
;
A
#
# COMPACT_ATOMS: atom_id res chain seq x y z
N MET A 1 -24.81 35.16 13.02
CA MET A 1 -25.59 34.69 11.87
C MET A 1 -24.78 34.96 10.59
N ASN A 2 -24.05 33.96 10.10
CA ASN A 2 -23.71 33.71 8.69
C ASN A 2 -22.65 32.60 8.66
N ILE A 3 -23.18 31.39 8.79
CA ILE A 3 -22.51 30.12 8.60
C ILE A 3 -22.48 29.91 7.08
N TYR A 4 -21.32 30.01 6.44
CA TYR A 4 -21.14 29.39 5.12
C TYR A 4 -20.81 27.90 5.38
N SER A 5 -21.85 27.11 5.65
CA SER A 5 -21.78 25.66 5.70
C SER A 5 -21.86 25.15 4.27
N SER A 6 -20.74 24.73 3.70
CA SER A 6 -20.74 24.06 2.41
C SER A 6 -19.91 22.77 2.48
N VAL A 7 -20.68 21.68 2.42
CA VAL A 7 -20.33 20.35 1.91
C VAL A 7 -19.38 19.53 2.78
N ILE A 8 -19.96 18.56 3.50
CA ILE A 8 -19.24 17.41 4.03
C ILE A 8 -19.94 16.16 3.46
N GLY A 9 -19.20 15.32 2.72
CA GLY A 9 -19.73 14.19 1.95
C GLY A 9 -19.82 12.88 2.74
N SER A 10 -20.67 11.95 2.29
CA SER A 10 -20.88 10.65 2.97
C SER A 10 -19.81 9.61 2.60
N LEU A 11 -19.31 8.86 3.58
CA LEU A 11 -18.52 7.64 3.40
C LEU A 11 -19.38 6.42 3.77
N ARG A 12 -19.72 5.53 2.83
CA ARG A 12 -20.51 4.32 3.11
C ARG A 12 -19.61 3.08 3.14
N ASP A 13 -19.58 2.36 4.27
CA ASP A 13 -19.00 1.02 4.36
C ASP A 13 -20.10 -0.04 4.14
N ARG A 14 -19.76 -1.17 3.50
CA ARG A 14 -20.72 -2.24 3.15
C ARG A 14 -21.01 -3.20 4.30
N LYS A 15 -20.31 -3.17 5.44
CA LYS A 15 -20.56 -4.12 6.55
C LYS A 15 -20.46 -3.57 7.98
N THR A 16 -19.99 -2.34 8.21
CA THR A 16 -20.09 -1.68 9.52
C THR A 16 -20.61 -0.25 9.35
N ARG A 17 -21.23 0.31 10.41
CA ARG A 17 -22.07 1.53 10.38
C ARG A 17 -21.47 2.67 9.52
N PRO A 18 -22.28 3.40 8.72
CA PRO A 18 -21.79 4.42 7.80
C PRO A 18 -21.03 5.55 8.51
N LEU A 19 -19.92 6.03 7.92
CA LEU A 19 -19.37 7.34 8.25
C LEU A 19 -20.19 8.40 7.55
N CYS A 20 -21.23 8.90 8.22
CA CYS A 20 -21.77 10.20 7.87
C CYS A 20 -20.80 11.26 8.42
N LEU A 21 -19.98 11.84 7.55
CA LEU A 21 -19.35 13.12 7.85
C LEU A 21 -20.43 14.18 7.60
N THR A 22 -21.25 14.54 8.60
CA THR A 22 -22.22 15.63 8.45
C THR A 22 -22.35 16.48 9.71
N SER A 23 -22.66 17.77 9.52
CA SER A 23 -23.62 18.47 10.38
C SER A 23 -25.01 18.62 9.74
N THR A 24 -25.18 18.34 8.43
CA THR A 24 -26.49 18.42 7.76
C THR A 24 -26.59 17.44 6.58
N SER A 25 -27.08 16.21 6.84
CA SER A 25 -27.43 15.25 5.77
C SER A 25 -28.81 15.49 5.15
N LEU A 26 -29.60 16.45 5.63
CA LEU A 26 -31.03 16.57 5.29
C LEU A 26 -31.40 17.76 4.38
N GLU A 27 -30.62 18.85 4.36
CA GLU A 27 -31.01 20.05 3.60
C GLU A 27 -30.49 20.08 2.14
N TYR A 28 -29.40 19.37 1.84
CA TYR A 28 -28.83 19.37 0.49
C TYR A 28 -29.65 18.52 -0.51
N ALA A 29 -30.48 17.60 -0.01
CA ALA A 29 -31.44 16.85 -0.83
C ALA A 29 -32.69 17.67 -1.21
N ALA A 30 -32.93 18.82 -0.56
CA ALA A 30 -34.13 19.64 -0.76
C ALA A 30 -33.95 20.79 -1.77
N SER A 31 -32.72 21.13 -2.19
CA SER A 31 -32.47 22.35 -2.97
C SER A 31 -32.54 22.19 -4.50
N GLY A 32 -32.83 20.99 -5.02
CA GLY A 32 -33.23 20.77 -6.42
C GLY A 32 -32.25 21.27 -7.50
N LYS A 33 -31.00 21.58 -7.14
CA LYS A 33 -29.98 22.11 -8.06
C LYS A 33 -28.65 21.37 -7.86
N ALA A 34 -28.44 20.29 -8.61
CA ALA A 34 -27.11 19.70 -8.78
C ALA A 34 -27.04 18.87 -10.07
N ASP A 35 -26.25 19.33 -11.04
CA ASP A 35 -25.84 18.57 -12.24
C ASP A 35 -24.83 17.44 -11.95
N SER A 36 -24.67 16.99 -10.70
CA SER A 36 -23.97 15.74 -10.37
C SER A 36 -24.26 15.30 -8.94
N ALA A 37 -24.56 14.02 -8.75
CA ALA A 37 -24.78 13.43 -7.43
C ALA A 37 -23.50 13.52 -6.56
N PRO A 38 -23.61 13.70 -5.23
CA PRO A 38 -22.43 13.76 -4.36
C PRO A 38 -21.64 12.45 -4.40
N LEU A 39 -20.35 12.54 -4.70
CA LEU A 39 -19.43 11.39 -4.76
C LEU A 39 -19.28 10.76 -3.37
N THR A 40 -19.98 9.66 -3.13
CA THR A 40 -19.87 8.85 -1.91
C THR A 40 -18.65 7.95 -2.04
N LEU A 41 -17.71 8.01 -1.10
CA LEU A 41 -16.56 7.10 -1.07
C LEU A 41 -16.84 5.91 -0.15
N SER A 42 -16.32 4.74 -0.48
CA SER A 42 -16.29 3.62 0.46
C SER A 42 -15.00 3.65 1.26
N LEU A 43 -15.07 3.36 2.57
CA LEU A 43 -13.86 3.19 3.38
C LEU A 43 -12.97 2.05 2.85
N ALA A 44 -13.55 1.09 2.13
CA ALA A 44 -12.81 0.05 1.43
C ALA A 44 -11.84 0.64 0.40
N ASP A 45 -12.25 1.66 -0.34
CA ASP A 45 -11.47 2.30 -1.41
C ASP A 45 -10.51 3.37 -0.89
N VAL A 46 -10.67 3.82 0.36
CA VAL A 46 -9.81 4.83 0.99
C VAL A 46 -8.50 4.19 1.47
N VAL A 47 -7.38 4.82 1.13
CA VAL A 47 -6.03 4.43 1.59
C VAL A 47 -5.53 5.28 2.76
N GLY A 48 -5.97 6.53 2.86
CA GLY A 48 -5.58 7.42 3.95
C GLY A 48 -6.22 8.80 3.86
N ALA A 49 -6.06 9.57 4.93
CA ALA A 49 -6.51 10.95 5.02
C ALA A 49 -5.42 11.86 5.64
N LYS A 50 -5.32 13.10 5.16
CA LYS A 50 -4.37 14.11 5.62
C LYS A 50 -5.07 15.42 5.93
N ALA A 51 -4.70 16.05 7.03
CA ALA A 51 -5.04 17.46 7.27
C ALA A 51 -3.84 18.34 6.92
N GLY A 52 -4.10 19.55 6.41
CA GLY A 52 -3.05 20.52 6.14
C GLY A 52 -3.61 21.90 5.78
N PRO A 53 -2.75 22.91 5.65
CA PRO A 53 -3.17 24.19 5.09
C PRO A 53 -3.60 24.00 3.63
N ALA A 54 -4.65 24.71 3.21
CA ALA A 54 -5.02 24.77 1.81
C ALA A 54 -3.93 25.52 1.03
N PRO A 55 -3.52 25.03 -0.16
CA PRO A 55 -2.58 25.75 -0.99
C PRO A 55 -3.13 27.14 -1.34
N PRO A 56 -2.29 28.18 -1.39
CA PRO A 56 -2.72 29.50 -1.84
C PRO A 56 -3.27 29.38 -3.25
N SER A 57 -4.39 30.05 -3.52
CA SER A 57 -5.11 30.01 -4.79
C SER A 57 -4.20 30.44 -5.96
N GLY A 58 -3.56 29.47 -6.61
CA GLY A 58 -2.67 29.68 -7.74
C GLY A 58 -2.53 28.42 -8.58
N GLY A 59 -3.37 28.29 -9.60
CA GLY A 59 -3.18 27.34 -10.70
C GLY A 59 -3.89 25.99 -10.57
N GLY A 60 -5.17 25.93 -10.97
CA GLY A 60 -5.82 24.67 -11.38
C GLY A 60 -6.98 24.19 -10.49
N GLY A 61 -8.19 24.62 -10.82
CA GLY A 61 -9.42 23.85 -10.59
C GLY A 61 -10.13 23.93 -9.23
N ALA A 62 -9.43 24.16 -8.12
CA ALA A 62 -10.08 24.36 -6.82
C ALA A 62 -10.16 25.85 -6.49
N ARG A 63 -11.37 26.40 -6.31
CA ARG A 63 -11.57 27.74 -5.76
C ARG A 63 -11.03 27.76 -4.32
N GLY A 64 -9.75 28.08 -4.17
CA GLY A 64 -9.13 28.34 -2.88
C GLY A 64 -9.84 29.53 -2.24
N GLY A 65 -10.57 29.28 -1.15
CA GLY A 65 -11.24 30.32 -0.40
C GLY A 65 -10.22 31.02 0.49
N ILE A 66 -9.92 32.28 0.22
CA ILE A 66 -9.49 33.19 1.28
C ILE A 66 -10.75 33.49 2.08
N ASN A 67 -10.79 33.15 3.37
CA ASN A 67 -11.92 33.53 4.20
C ASN A 67 -12.00 35.07 4.24
N ARG A 68 -13.19 35.67 4.33
CA ARG A 68 -13.38 37.15 4.22
C ARG A 68 -12.55 37.97 5.24
N GLY A 69 -11.92 37.32 6.23
CA GLY A 69 -11.00 37.92 7.20
C GLY A 69 -9.51 37.58 7.06
N GLY A 70 -9.04 37.04 5.93
CA GLY A 70 -7.60 36.85 5.67
C GLY A 70 -6.91 35.68 6.39
N GLY A 71 -7.66 34.80 7.05
CA GLY A 71 -7.12 33.61 7.73
C GLY A 71 -6.79 32.46 6.78
N ILE A 72 -5.77 31.66 7.14
CA ILE A 72 -5.40 30.42 6.44
C ILE A 72 -6.58 29.43 6.52
N VAL A 73 -7.07 28.99 5.37
CA VAL A 73 -8.07 27.92 5.32
C VAL A 73 -7.38 26.58 5.44
N HIS A 74 -7.87 25.74 6.35
CA HIS A 74 -7.39 24.37 6.52
C HIS A 74 -8.22 23.42 5.66
N GLN A 75 -7.62 22.30 5.25
CA GLN A 75 -8.28 21.29 4.44
C GLN A 75 -8.02 19.88 4.96
N LEU A 76 -9.03 19.03 4.78
CA LEU A 76 -8.97 17.59 4.89
C LEU A 76 -8.88 16.99 3.49
N GLN A 77 -7.84 16.23 3.22
CA GLN A 77 -7.66 15.45 2.01
C GLN A 77 -7.94 13.98 2.32
N VAL A 78 -8.80 13.33 1.56
CA VAL A 78 -9.02 11.88 1.62
C VAL A 78 -8.63 11.27 0.28
N PHE A 79 -7.71 10.32 0.35
CA PHE A 79 -7.16 9.61 -0.80
C PHE A 79 -7.87 8.27 -0.94
N ALA A 80 -8.55 8.09 -2.07
CA ALA A 80 -9.21 6.85 -2.41
C ALA A 80 -8.80 6.38 -3.82
N TYR A 81 -8.96 5.09 -4.07
CA TYR A 81 -8.72 4.48 -5.37
C TYR A 81 -9.95 3.70 -5.76
N VAL A 82 -10.88 4.35 -6.47
CA VAL A 82 -12.16 3.74 -6.82
C VAL A 82 -12.04 2.88 -8.07
N GLU A 83 -12.83 1.82 -8.13
CA GLU A 83 -13.00 1.06 -9.36
C GLU A 83 -13.74 1.90 -10.41
N SER A 84 -13.18 2.03 -11.61
CA SER A 84 -13.93 2.62 -12.72
C SER A 84 -15.08 1.68 -13.10
N GLY A 85 -16.32 2.12 -12.90
CA GLY A 85 -17.53 1.32 -13.14
C GLY A 85 -17.62 0.72 -14.55
N GLU A 86 -18.37 -0.38 -14.62
CA GLU A 86 -18.63 -1.23 -15.78
C GLU A 86 -18.85 -0.46 -17.08
N GLY A 87 -18.02 -0.74 -18.10
CA GLY A 87 -18.48 -0.56 -19.46
C GLY A 87 -19.63 -1.55 -19.70
N LYS A 88 -20.80 -1.04 -20.11
CA LYS A 88 -21.97 -1.85 -20.50
C LYS A 88 -21.54 -3.07 -21.30
N GLU A 89 -22.04 -4.25 -20.93
CA GLU A 89 -22.00 -5.44 -21.79
C GLU A 89 -22.85 -5.18 -23.04
N THR A 90 -22.25 -4.57 -24.06
CA THR A 90 -22.77 -4.69 -25.41
C THR A 90 -22.30 -6.02 -25.97
N GLY A 91 -23.22 -6.99 -25.97
CA GLY A 91 -23.27 -8.18 -26.82
C GLY A 91 -21.93 -8.78 -27.24
N CYS A 92 -21.55 -9.88 -26.58
CA CYS A 92 -20.54 -10.79 -27.08
C CYS A 92 -21.04 -11.51 -28.34
N THR A 93 -20.90 -10.87 -29.50
CA THR A 93 -20.95 -11.54 -30.81
C THR A 93 -19.62 -11.35 -31.53
N GLY A 94 -18.79 -12.38 -31.52
CA GLY A 94 -17.72 -12.58 -32.50
C GLY A 94 -16.35 -11.96 -32.17
N ARG A 95 -15.35 -12.84 -32.05
CA ARG A 95 -13.88 -12.60 -32.00
C ARG A 95 -13.41 -11.80 -30.77
N GLY A 96 -12.93 -12.55 -29.77
CA GLY A 96 -12.45 -12.03 -28.48
C GLY A 96 -11.35 -10.99 -28.60
N GLY A 97 -11.73 -9.72 -28.44
CA GLY A 97 -10.88 -8.65 -27.91
C GLY A 97 -11.11 -8.49 -26.40
N PRO A 98 -10.11 -8.07 -25.61
CA PRO A 98 -10.24 -7.99 -24.16
C PRO A 98 -11.28 -6.95 -23.74
N CYS A 99 -12.26 -7.40 -22.97
CA CYS A 99 -13.30 -6.59 -22.35
C CYS A 99 -12.65 -5.51 -21.45
N ARG A 100 -12.97 -4.22 -21.65
CA ARG A 100 -12.50 -3.11 -20.81
C ARG A 100 -13.18 -3.19 -19.43
N LYS A 101 -12.60 -3.91 -18.46
CA LYS A 101 -13.21 -4.09 -17.13
C LYS A 101 -12.25 -3.71 -15.98
N ASN A 102 -12.78 -2.96 -15.01
CA ASN A 102 -12.37 -2.66 -13.63
C ASN A 102 -10.88 -2.32 -13.35
N LYS A 103 -10.45 -1.09 -13.70
CA LYS A 103 -9.18 -0.54 -13.22
C LYS A 103 -9.43 0.42 -12.05
N ARG A 104 -8.63 0.34 -10.99
CA ARG A 104 -8.61 1.37 -9.94
C ARG A 104 -8.09 2.69 -10.50
N ARG A 105 -8.74 3.78 -10.13
CA ARG A 105 -8.35 5.15 -10.47
C ARG A 105 -8.26 5.98 -9.21
N ALA A 106 -7.23 6.82 -9.12
CA ALA A 106 -7.10 7.76 -8.02
C ALA A 106 -8.34 8.67 -7.99
N ALA A 107 -9.02 8.68 -6.85
CA ALA A 107 -10.09 9.59 -6.50
C ALA A 107 -9.65 10.37 -5.27
N HIS A 108 -9.33 11.64 -5.48
CA HIS A 108 -8.94 12.54 -4.41
C HIS A 108 -10.12 13.45 -4.10
N GLN A 109 -10.55 13.45 -2.84
CA GLN A 109 -11.51 14.43 -2.35
C GLN A 109 -10.86 15.33 -1.31
N THR A 110 -11.15 16.62 -1.42
CA THR A 110 -10.65 17.65 -0.51
C THR A 110 -11.82 18.43 0.04
N TRP A 111 -11.87 18.58 1.36
CA TRP A 111 -12.85 19.37 2.08
C TRP A 111 -12.14 20.50 2.82
N LEU A 112 -12.78 21.66 2.87
CA LEU A 112 -12.30 22.78 3.66
C LEU A 112 -12.84 22.68 5.08
N ALA A 113 -12.01 23.02 6.07
CA ALA A 113 -12.38 23.06 7.47
C ALA A 113 -12.38 24.49 7.99
N SER A 114 -13.24 24.76 8.95
CA SER A 114 -13.33 26.04 9.67
C SER A 114 -12.06 26.37 10.46
N ASP A 115 -11.39 25.34 10.95
CA ASP A 115 -10.28 25.41 11.89
C ASP A 115 -9.33 24.20 11.70
N PRO A 116 -8.04 24.32 12.09
CA PRO A 116 -7.06 23.24 11.95
C PRO A 116 -7.45 21.98 12.73
N ASP A 117 -8.03 22.15 13.92
CA ASP A 117 -8.31 21.06 14.85
C ASP A 117 -9.40 20.14 14.28
N THR A 118 -10.42 20.70 13.64
CA THR A 118 -11.48 19.94 12.97
C THR A 118 -10.93 19.12 11.80
N ALA A 119 -10.08 19.70 10.95
CA ALA A 119 -9.44 18.96 9.86
C ALA A 119 -8.59 17.80 10.41
N GLN A 120 -7.79 18.09 11.45
CA GLN A 120 -6.92 17.11 12.08
C GLN A 120 -7.69 16.01 12.81
N HIS A 121 -8.80 16.35 13.47
CA HIS A 121 -9.69 15.40 14.13
C HIS A 121 -10.23 14.39 13.12
N TRP A 122 -10.78 14.87 11.99
CA TRP A 122 -11.32 13.97 10.97
C TRP A 122 -10.26 13.14 10.26
N ALA A 123 -9.09 13.69 9.96
CA ALA A 123 -7.98 12.91 9.41
C ALA A 123 -7.57 11.78 10.38
N THR A 124 -7.47 12.08 11.67
CA THR A 124 -7.17 11.12 12.72
C THR A 124 -8.25 10.03 12.81
N GLU A 125 -9.53 10.40 12.81
CA GLU A 125 -10.63 9.46 12.96
C GLU A 125 -10.79 8.56 11.72
N ILE A 126 -10.64 9.09 10.51
CA ILE A 126 -10.64 8.28 9.27
C ILE A 126 -9.48 7.28 9.31
N ASN A 127 -8.26 7.76 9.59
CA ASN A 127 -7.09 6.89 9.66
C ASN A 127 -7.20 5.85 10.79
N LYS A 128 -7.83 6.17 11.91
CA LYS A 128 -8.11 5.22 13.00
C LYS A 128 -9.06 4.12 12.53
N ARG A 129 -10.15 4.47 11.85
CA ARG A 129 -11.11 3.49 11.32
C ARG A 129 -10.51 2.61 10.22
N LEU A 130 -9.64 3.16 9.36
CA LEU A 130 -8.90 2.37 8.36
C LEU A 130 -8.02 1.28 8.97
N ARG A 131 -7.52 1.48 10.19
CA ARG A 131 -6.75 0.46 10.93
C ARG A 131 -7.66 -0.60 11.53
N GLN A 132 -8.83 -0.20 12.03
CA GLN A 132 -9.80 -1.08 12.68
C GLN A 132 -10.61 -1.94 11.70
N SER A 133 -10.90 -1.42 10.50
CA SER A 133 -11.76 -2.10 9.51
C SER A 133 -11.09 -3.30 8.83
N GLN A 134 -9.81 -3.56 9.10
CA GLN A 134 -9.05 -4.64 8.46
C GLN A 134 -8.90 -5.81 9.44
N GLY A 135 -9.88 -6.71 9.48
CA GLY A 135 -9.99 -7.81 10.45
C GLY A 135 -8.79 -8.76 10.45
N ARG A 136 -8.22 -9.03 11.63
CA ARG A 136 -7.01 -9.87 11.82
C ARG A 136 -7.32 -11.33 11.50
N GLU A 137 -6.45 -11.97 10.72
CA GLU A 137 -6.52 -13.43 10.53
C GLU A 137 -5.95 -14.12 11.79
N GLU A 138 -6.64 -15.13 12.29
CA GLU A 138 -6.24 -15.86 13.50
C GLU A 138 -4.92 -16.62 13.25
N GLY A 139 -4.00 -16.61 14.22
CA GLY A 139 -2.75 -17.38 14.16
C GLY A 139 -1.51 -16.64 13.61
N LEU A 140 -1.65 -15.41 13.08
CA LEU A 140 -0.51 -14.57 12.67
C LEU A 140 -0.23 -13.46 13.70
N GLU A 141 1.04 -13.30 14.08
CA GLU A 141 1.55 -12.16 14.85
C GLU A 141 1.63 -10.91 13.95
N GLY A 142 0.53 -10.55 13.28
CA GLY A 142 0.55 -9.57 12.20
C GLY A 142 1.06 -8.18 12.60
N GLY A 143 1.86 -7.58 11.71
CA GLY A 143 2.24 -6.17 11.74
C GLY A 143 1.05 -5.20 11.62
N LYS A 144 1.29 -3.90 11.86
CA LYS A 144 0.25 -2.87 11.77
C LYS A 144 -0.42 -2.88 10.39
N ARG A 145 -1.70 -2.54 10.35
CA ARG A 145 -2.52 -2.44 9.13
C ARG A 145 -2.94 -1.01 8.88
N GLY A 146 -3.19 -0.64 7.62
CA GLY A 146 -3.60 0.71 7.25
C GLY A 146 -2.56 1.80 7.59
N PRO A 147 -2.99 3.04 7.85
CA PRO A 147 -2.07 4.16 7.99
C PRO A 147 -1.10 4.07 9.18
N GLY A 148 0.12 4.58 8.98
CA GLY A 148 1.17 4.61 10.02
C GLY A 148 2.05 3.35 10.10
N ARG A 149 2.08 2.55 9.03
CA ARG A 149 2.97 1.39 8.88
C ARG A 149 4.40 1.80 8.58
N ARG A 150 5.36 0.92 8.91
CA ARG A 150 6.77 1.02 8.53
C ARG A 150 7.10 -0.08 7.52
N LEU A 151 7.34 0.29 6.26
CA LEU A 151 7.63 -0.67 5.19
C LEU A 151 9.03 -0.51 4.64
N LEU A 152 9.65 -1.65 4.34
CA LEU A 152 10.85 -1.72 3.50
C LEU A 152 10.41 -2.05 2.08
N VAL A 153 10.74 -1.18 1.13
CA VAL A 153 10.46 -1.38 -0.29
C VAL A 153 11.75 -1.75 -1.00
N LEU A 154 11.77 -2.95 -1.59
CA LEU A 154 12.91 -3.48 -2.33
C LEU A 154 12.59 -3.42 -3.81
N VAL A 155 13.35 -2.64 -4.57
CA VAL A 155 13.11 -2.40 -6.00
C VAL A 155 14.22 -3.04 -6.81
N ASN A 156 13.85 -3.90 -7.75
CA ASN A 156 14.76 -4.38 -8.79
C ASN A 156 14.52 -3.58 -10.10
N PRO A 157 15.38 -2.60 -10.45
CA PRO A 157 15.16 -1.68 -11.58
C PRO A 157 15.10 -2.38 -12.94
N VAL A 158 15.84 -3.48 -13.11
CA VAL A 158 16.02 -4.18 -14.39
C VAL A 158 15.00 -5.32 -14.55
N SER A 159 14.07 -5.49 -13.59
CA SER A 159 13.06 -6.53 -13.68
C SER A 159 12.12 -6.32 -14.87
N GLY A 160 11.84 -7.39 -15.64
CA GLY A 160 10.88 -7.38 -16.74
C GLY A 160 11.23 -6.35 -17.81
N THR A 161 10.34 -5.39 -18.03
CA THR A 161 10.51 -4.32 -19.05
C THR A 161 11.33 -3.13 -18.55
N GLY A 162 11.94 -3.20 -17.36
CA GLY A 162 12.72 -2.09 -16.78
C GLY A 162 11.85 -0.97 -16.15
N GLU A 163 10.55 -1.20 -16.01
CA GLU A 163 9.59 -0.20 -15.52
C GLU A 163 9.50 -0.12 -13.99
N SER A 164 10.32 -0.87 -13.24
CA SER A 164 10.25 -0.91 -11.78
C SER A 164 10.47 0.44 -11.12
N ARG A 165 11.44 1.23 -11.62
CA ARG A 165 11.71 2.58 -11.10
C ARG A 165 10.54 3.52 -11.38
N SER A 166 10.04 3.52 -12.60
CA SER A 166 8.86 4.29 -13.04
C SER A 166 7.62 3.93 -12.21
N THR A 167 7.40 2.63 -11.98
CA THR A 167 6.28 2.10 -11.17
C THR A 167 6.40 2.52 -9.70
N TRP A 168 7.60 2.43 -9.14
CA TRP A 168 7.89 2.94 -7.79
C TRP A 168 7.57 4.43 -7.68
N GLU A 169 8.16 5.27 -8.55
CA GLU A 169 8.07 6.73 -8.47
C GLU A 169 6.67 7.26 -8.75
N LYS A 170 5.97 6.70 -9.76
CA LYS A 170 4.68 7.23 -10.24
C LYS A 170 3.46 6.58 -9.60
N THR A 171 3.60 5.37 -9.06
CA THR A 171 2.45 4.58 -8.59
C THR A 171 2.55 4.20 -7.13
N LEU A 172 3.58 3.44 -6.75
CA LEU A 172 3.65 2.87 -5.40
C LEU A 172 3.99 3.94 -4.35
N ARG A 173 5.03 4.75 -4.59
CA ARG A 173 5.49 5.77 -3.63
C ARG A 173 4.38 6.77 -3.28
N PRO A 174 3.68 7.41 -4.23
CA PRO A 174 2.62 8.36 -3.90
C PRO A 174 1.51 7.72 -3.07
N MET A 175 1.17 6.46 -3.35
CA MET A 175 0.11 5.75 -2.66
C MET A 175 0.49 5.38 -1.22
N LEU A 176 1.75 4.99 -0.98
CA LEU A 176 2.27 4.75 0.37
C LEU A 176 2.36 6.05 1.20
N GLU A 177 2.76 7.16 0.57
CA GLU A 177 2.76 8.48 1.19
C GLU A 177 1.33 8.91 1.59
N GLN A 178 0.34 8.70 0.71
CA GLN A 178 -1.07 8.96 0.98
C GLN A 178 -1.63 8.06 2.10
N ALA A 179 -1.14 6.84 2.20
CA ALA A 179 -1.43 5.92 3.29
C ALA A 179 -0.65 6.22 4.57
N MET A 180 0.04 7.36 4.69
CA MET A 180 0.85 7.74 5.87
C MET A 180 1.83 6.64 6.30
N THR A 181 2.39 5.94 5.33
CA THR A 181 3.33 4.84 5.56
C THR A 181 4.75 5.41 5.58
N THR A 182 5.51 5.08 6.62
CA THR A 182 6.96 5.34 6.67
C THR A 182 7.64 4.31 5.79
N VAL A 183 8.39 4.76 4.78
CA VAL A 183 9.01 3.88 3.80
C VAL A 183 10.53 4.02 3.81
N THR A 184 11.22 2.89 3.94
CA THR A 184 12.64 2.75 3.59
C THR A 184 12.70 2.10 2.21
N VAL A 185 13.35 2.72 1.24
CA VAL A 185 13.49 2.15 -0.12
C VAL A 185 14.92 1.76 -0.41
N VAL A 186 15.10 0.60 -1.04
CA VAL A 186 16.39 0.08 -1.51
C VAL A 186 16.25 -0.30 -2.98
N PHE A 187 17.21 0.12 -3.79
CA PHE A 187 17.32 -0.26 -5.20
C PHE A 187 18.48 -1.22 -5.37
N SER A 188 18.23 -2.42 -5.90
CA SER A 188 19.32 -3.33 -6.27
C SER A 188 20.01 -2.88 -7.54
N THR A 189 21.31 -3.14 -7.59
CA THR A 189 22.20 -2.94 -8.74
C THR A 189 22.56 -4.27 -9.41
N ARG A 190 22.54 -5.37 -8.65
CA ARG A 190 22.86 -6.72 -9.15
C ARG A 190 21.92 -7.79 -8.59
N ARG A 191 21.92 -8.95 -9.25
CA ARG A 191 21.24 -10.16 -8.75
C ARG A 191 21.87 -10.63 -7.43
N GLY A 192 21.05 -11.06 -6.49
CA GLY A 192 21.47 -11.55 -5.17
C GLY A 192 21.66 -10.46 -4.10
N GLU A 193 21.73 -9.19 -4.49
CA GLU A 193 21.96 -8.08 -3.56
C GLU A 193 20.80 -7.89 -2.57
N LEU A 194 19.55 -8.10 -2.98
CA LEU A 194 18.41 -7.97 -2.07
C LEU A 194 18.40 -9.08 -1.03
N ALA A 195 18.79 -10.30 -1.42
CA ALA A 195 18.97 -11.40 -0.47
C ALA A 195 20.02 -11.03 0.58
N GLU A 196 21.20 -10.56 0.15
CA GLU A 196 22.29 -10.16 1.05
C GLU A 196 21.87 -9.03 2.01
N ILE A 197 21.18 -8.00 1.50
CA ILE A 197 20.70 -6.88 2.31
C ILE A 197 19.73 -7.37 3.39
N ILE A 198 18.82 -8.29 3.05
CA ILE A 198 17.85 -8.85 3.99
C ILE A 198 18.52 -9.77 5.01
N THR A 199 19.44 -10.63 4.58
CA THR A 199 20.21 -11.49 5.48
C THR A 199 20.94 -10.65 6.52
N ASN A 200 21.55 -9.54 6.11
CA ASN A 200 22.38 -8.68 6.97
C ASN A 200 21.60 -7.53 7.64
N ALA A 201 20.27 -7.48 7.51
CA ALA A 201 19.46 -6.42 8.13
C ALA A 201 19.46 -6.55 9.67
N GLY A 202 19.84 -5.49 10.37
CA GLY A 202 19.72 -5.43 11.85
C GLY A 202 20.89 -5.95 12.68
N GLU A 203 22.12 -6.01 12.19
CA GLU A 203 23.29 -6.46 12.98
C GLU A 203 23.94 -5.38 13.90
N ASN A 204 23.28 -4.26 14.19
CA ASN A 204 23.87 -3.24 15.08
C ASN A 204 23.12 -3.08 16.42
N SER A 205 23.84 -3.48 17.48
CA SER A 205 23.70 -3.17 18.91
C SER A 205 22.76 -4.04 19.78
N SER A 206 23.34 -5.09 20.36
CA SER A 206 23.28 -5.23 21.82
C SER A 206 24.68 -5.05 22.39
N THR A 207 24.82 -4.06 23.24
CA THR A 207 25.88 -3.98 24.25
C THR A 207 25.90 -5.26 25.06
N ASP A 208 26.89 -6.11 24.85
CA ASP A 208 27.36 -7.04 25.88
C ASP A 208 28.88 -6.89 25.98
N GLY A 209 29.31 -6.19 27.04
CA GLY A 209 30.68 -6.22 27.48
C GLY A 209 31.00 -7.61 28.03
N ALA A 210 31.53 -8.50 27.21
CA ALA A 210 32.43 -9.57 27.67
C ALA A 210 33.09 -10.31 26.47
N ARG A 211 34.39 -10.01 26.29
CA ARG A 211 35.50 -10.92 25.93
C ARG A 211 35.36 -11.83 24.70
N GLY A 212 36.32 -11.64 23.77
CA GLY A 212 36.92 -12.75 23.02
C GLY A 212 37.10 -12.47 21.54
N ALA A 213 38.34 -12.36 21.11
CA ALA A 213 38.76 -12.04 19.75
C ALA A 213 38.41 -13.14 18.72
N SER A 214 38.00 -12.73 17.52
CA SER A 214 38.44 -13.33 16.26
C SER A 214 38.06 -12.42 15.10
N ALA A 215 39.07 -12.06 14.31
CA ALA A 215 38.97 -11.17 13.18
C ALA A 215 38.21 -11.81 12.00
N GLY A 216 37.18 -11.12 11.51
CA GLY A 216 36.50 -11.40 10.25
C GLY A 216 36.20 -10.09 9.52
N ARG A 217 36.92 -9.84 8.42
CA ARG A 217 36.82 -8.67 7.54
C ARG A 217 35.40 -8.50 6.96
N GLY A 218 34.85 -7.29 7.06
CA GLY A 218 33.73 -6.85 6.21
C GLY A 218 32.70 -5.98 6.92
N GLY A 219 33.11 -4.92 7.62
CA GLY A 219 32.19 -3.97 8.27
C GLY A 219 31.45 -3.09 7.27
N GLY A 220 30.53 -3.67 6.51
CA GLY A 220 29.53 -2.95 5.72
C GLY A 220 28.42 -2.46 6.64
N ARG A 221 28.24 -1.15 6.76
CA ARG A 221 27.10 -0.58 7.50
C ARG A 221 25.81 -1.06 6.85
N SER A 222 25.02 -1.87 7.56
CA SER A 222 23.74 -2.37 7.04
C SER A 222 22.85 -1.20 6.61
N ILE A 223 22.41 -1.23 5.34
CA ILE A 223 21.58 -0.18 4.73
C ILE A 223 20.19 -0.15 5.36
N VAL A 224 19.76 -1.31 5.88
CA VAL A 224 18.45 -1.52 6.50
C VAL A 224 18.66 -1.74 8.01
N GLY A 225 17.84 -1.06 8.83
CA GLY A 225 17.81 -1.27 10.27
C GLY A 225 17.29 -2.66 10.67
N SER A 226 16.91 -2.83 11.94
CA SER A 226 16.29 -4.07 12.40
C SER A 226 15.00 -4.38 11.64
N LEU A 227 14.89 -5.59 11.09
CA LEU A 227 13.63 -6.06 10.49
C LEU A 227 12.50 -6.10 11.52
N GLY A 228 12.83 -6.26 12.80
CA GLY A 228 11.90 -6.27 13.95
C GLY A 228 11.01 -5.02 14.03
N ASP A 229 11.49 -3.88 13.53
CA ASP A 229 10.72 -2.64 13.51
C ASP A 229 9.73 -2.54 12.35
N LEU A 230 9.93 -3.31 11.28
CA LEU A 230 9.09 -3.19 10.09
C LEU A 230 7.75 -3.88 10.29
N ASP A 231 6.69 -3.35 9.69
CA ASP A 231 5.39 -4.02 9.59
C ASP A 231 5.33 -4.92 8.35
N GLY A 232 6.21 -4.70 7.36
CA GLY A 232 6.25 -5.49 6.14
C GLY A 232 7.36 -5.11 5.16
N ILE A 233 7.52 -5.97 4.16
CA ILE A 233 8.43 -5.80 3.03
C ILE A 233 7.61 -5.84 1.74
N VAL A 234 7.80 -4.87 0.85
CA VAL A 234 7.16 -4.83 -0.47
C VAL A 234 8.23 -4.94 -1.54
N VAL A 235 8.12 -5.94 -2.41
CA VAL A 235 9.04 -6.19 -3.51
C VAL A 235 8.45 -5.63 -4.80
N VAL A 236 9.18 -4.73 -5.47
CA VAL A 236 8.84 -4.23 -6.80
C VAL A 236 9.70 -4.97 -7.83
N GLY A 237 9.09 -5.92 -8.52
CA GLY A 237 9.79 -6.86 -9.39
C GLY A 237 8.88 -7.98 -9.90
N GLY A 238 9.48 -9.09 -10.32
CA GLY A 238 8.79 -10.34 -10.62
C GLY A 238 9.00 -11.42 -9.55
N ASP A 239 8.50 -12.62 -9.83
CA ASP A 239 8.58 -13.78 -8.92
C ASP A 239 10.04 -14.09 -8.52
N GLY A 240 11.00 -13.95 -9.44
CA GLY A 240 12.42 -14.18 -9.14
C GLY A 240 13.02 -13.17 -8.14
N THR A 241 12.57 -11.90 -8.18
CA THR A 241 12.99 -10.89 -7.19
C THR A 241 12.39 -11.21 -5.83
N PHE A 242 11.12 -11.63 -5.79
CA PHE A 242 10.47 -12.03 -4.55
C PHE A 242 11.13 -13.28 -3.95
N PHE A 243 11.47 -14.26 -4.79
CA PHE A 243 12.21 -15.46 -4.41
C PHE A 243 13.56 -15.12 -3.78
N GLU A 244 14.32 -14.20 -4.38
CA GLU A 244 15.60 -13.74 -3.81
C GLU A 244 15.43 -13.19 -2.38
N VAL A 245 14.42 -12.34 -2.17
CA VAL A 245 14.10 -11.79 -0.85
C VAL A 245 13.70 -12.89 0.13
N LEU A 246 12.88 -13.85 -0.29
CA LEU A 246 12.48 -14.98 0.54
C LEU A 246 13.68 -15.86 0.95
N GLN A 247 14.63 -16.08 0.04
CA GLN A 247 15.87 -16.80 0.35
C GLN A 247 16.76 -16.02 1.33
N GLY A 248 16.83 -14.69 1.21
CA GLY A 248 17.50 -13.84 2.20
C GLY A 248 16.86 -13.96 3.58
N MET A 249 15.53 -13.96 3.66
CA MET A 249 14.81 -14.20 4.91
C MET A 249 15.09 -15.59 5.50
N TYR A 250 15.13 -16.62 4.65
CA TYR A 250 15.40 -18.00 5.06
C TYR A 250 16.82 -18.21 5.58
N ALA A 251 17.80 -17.48 5.05
CA ALA A 251 19.19 -17.54 5.51
C ALA A 251 19.40 -16.96 6.92
N ARG A 252 18.41 -16.25 7.48
CA ARG A 252 18.52 -15.63 8.80
C ARG A 252 18.21 -16.62 9.93
N PRO A 253 18.90 -16.53 11.07
CA PRO A 253 18.60 -17.36 12.25
C PRO A 253 17.21 -17.07 12.86
N ASP A 254 16.69 -15.86 12.66
CA ASP A 254 15.35 -15.46 13.13
C ASP A 254 14.24 -15.62 12.08
N CYS A 255 14.48 -16.35 11.00
CA CYS A 255 13.56 -16.52 9.86
C CYS A 255 12.12 -16.80 10.29
N ALA A 256 11.89 -17.85 11.08
CA ALA A 256 10.53 -18.28 11.46
C ALA A 256 9.73 -17.17 12.15
N ARG A 257 10.38 -16.42 13.05
CA ARG A 257 9.78 -15.28 13.77
C ARG A 257 9.51 -14.11 12.84
N GLN A 258 10.41 -13.85 11.88
CA GLN A 258 10.21 -12.76 10.94
C GLN A 258 9.11 -13.08 9.93
N LEU A 259 9.01 -14.33 9.45
CA LEU A 259 7.95 -14.76 8.53
C LEU A 259 6.56 -14.81 9.19
N SER A 260 6.47 -15.09 10.49
CA SER A 260 5.17 -15.04 11.21
C SER A 260 4.65 -13.63 11.47
N ARG A 261 5.53 -12.62 11.37
CA ARG A 261 5.25 -11.24 11.77
C ARG A 261 5.18 -10.25 10.62
N LEU A 262 6.14 -10.33 9.68
CA LEU A 262 6.24 -9.41 8.56
C LEU A 262 5.29 -9.77 7.44
N SER A 263 4.52 -8.79 6.97
CA SER A 263 3.77 -8.94 5.72
C SER A 263 4.70 -8.84 4.53
N LEU A 264 4.71 -9.83 3.63
CA LEU A 264 5.41 -9.75 2.35
C LEU A 264 4.42 -9.39 1.24
N GLY A 265 4.73 -8.35 0.46
CA GLY A 265 3.93 -7.90 -0.68
C GLY A 265 4.74 -7.85 -1.96
N ILE A 266 4.05 -7.94 -3.10
CA ILE A 266 4.68 -7.86 -4.43
C ILE A 266 3.93 -6.85 -5.31
N VAL A 267 4.67 -5.99 -6.00
CA VAL A 267 4.17 -5.11 -7.06
C VAL A 267 4.77 -5.57 -8.39
N PRO A 268 3.94 -6.02 -9.35
CA PRO A 268 4.41 -6.73 -10.53
C PRO A 268 5.04 -5.77 -11.54
N THR A 269 6.32 -5.98 -11.81
CA THR A 269 7.05 -5.31 -12.90
C THR A 269 7.95 -6.27 -13.68
N GLY A 270 8.01 -7.54 -13.27
CA GLY A 270 8.79 -8.59 -13.93
C GLY A 270 8.10 -9.20 -15.15
N SER A 271 8.78 -10.15 -15.80
CA SER A 271 8.18 -10.99 -16.85
C SER A 271 7.34 -12.13 -16.27
N GLY A 272 7.80 -12.75 -15.18
CA GLY A 272 7.03 -13.68 -14.34
C GLY A 272 6.38 -12.94 -13.16
N ASN A 273 5.04 -12.99 -13.09
CA ASN A 273 4.25 -12.33 -12.04
C ASN A 273 3.15 -13.27 -11.51
N GLY A 274 3.45 -14.57 -11.40
CA GLY A 274 2.50 -15.59 -10.95
C GLY A 274 1.94 -15.24 -9.57
N LEU A 275 2.78 -14.87 -8.61
CA LEU A 275 2.34 -14.53 -7.27
C LEU A 275 1.48 -13.27 -7.25
N ALA A 276 1.90 -12.21 -7.93
CA ALA A 276 1.15 -10.97 -7.99
C ALA A 276 -0.23 -11.17 -8.64
N LYS A 277 -0.35 -12.04 -9.65
CA LYS A 277 -1.64 -12.43 -10.25
C LYS A 277 -2.52 -13.18 -9.24
N THR A 278 -1.98 -14.19 -8.57
CA THR A 278 -2.71 -14.98 -7.56
C THR A 278 -3.23 -14.07 -6.44
N VAL A 279 -2.37 -13.22 -5.87
CA VAL A 279 -2.75 -12.28 -4.80
C VAL A 279 -3.81 -11.29 -5.28
N SER A 280 -3.73 -10.80 -6.52
CA SER A 280 -4.74 -9.89 -7.07
C SER A 280 -6.10 -10.58 -7.15
N VAL A 281 -6.17 -11.77 -7.75
CA VAL A 281 -7.43 -12.54 -7.88
C VAL A 281 -8.02 -12.88 -6.52
N GLU A 282 -7.17 -13.35 -5.59
CA GLU A 282 -7.60 -13.71 -4.23
C GLU A 282 -8.14 -12.51 -3.45
N SER A 283 -7.62 -11.31 -3.73
CA SER A 283 -8.08 -10.06 -3.13
C SER A 283 -9.28 -9.44 -3.85
N GLY A 284 -9.81 -10.08 -4.90
CA GLY A 284 -10.87 -9.53 -5.75
C GLY A 284 -10.43 -8.35 -6.62
N GLU A 285 -9.12 -8.18 -6.80
CA GLU A 285 -8.50 -7.07 -7.52
C GLU A 285 -8.09 -7.46 -8.94
N TRP A 286 -8.10 -6.48 -9.84
CA TRP A 286 -7.51 -6.66 -11.17
C TRP A 286 -5.99 -6.69 -11.12
N PHE A 287 -5.36 -7.55 -11.91
CA PHE A 287 -3.90 -7.62 -12.02
C PHE A 287 -3.30 -6.33 -12.63
N GLY A 288 -2.47 -5.65 -11.86
CA GLY A 288 -1.68 -4.52 -12.34
C GLY A 288 -0.97 -3.77 -11.22
N ALA A 289 0.00 -2.92 -11.60
CA ALA A 289 0.80 -2.17 -10.64
C ALA A 289 -0.03 -1.26 -9.72
N VAL A 290 -1.10 -0.64 -10.23
CA VAL A 290 -1.98 0.23 -9.43
C VAL A 290 -2.73 -0.57 -8.37
N SER A 291 -3.37 -1.68 -8.73
CA SER A 291 -4.11 -2.52 -7.79
C SER A 291 -3.17 -3.18 -6.77
N ALA A 292 -2.01 -3.68 -7.20
CA ALA A 292 -1.01 -4.23 -6.29
C ALA A 292 -0.47 -3.17 -5.32
N SER A 293 -0.24 -1.94 -5.80
CA SER A 293 0.14 -0.81 -4.93
C SER A 293 -0.97 -0.47 -3.93
N PHE A 294 -2.24 -0.57 -4.35
CA PHE A 294 -3.39 -0.35 -3.49
C PHE A 294 -3.47 -1.39 -2.38
N LEU A 295 -3.32 -2.68 -2.70
CA LEU A 295 -3.24 -3.74 -1.71
C LEU A 295 -2.07 -3.53 -0.73
N ALA A 296 -0.90 -3.16 -1.25
CA ALA A 296 0.27 -2.84 -0.42
C ALA A 296 0.02 -1.68 0.53
N ALA A 297 -0.65 -0.61 0.07
CA ALA A 297 -1.01 0.56 0.86
C ALA A 297 -2.08 0.25 1.91
N LYS A 298 -3.10 -0.56 1.57
CA LYS A 298 -4.11 -1.01 2.53
C LYS A 298 -3.48 -1.85 3.64
N GLY A 299 -2.56 -2.74 3.30
CA GLY A 299 -1.89 -3.62 4.26
C GLY A 299 -2.73 -4.80 4.70
N GLN A 300 -3.72 -5.19 3.91
CA GLN A 300 -4.40 -6.46 4.09
C GLN A 300 -3.43 -7.60 3.81
N THR A 301 -3.52 -8.64 4.63
CA THR A 301 -2.62 -9.79 4.63
C THR A 301 -3.44 -11.05 4.68
N LYS A 302 -2.93 -12.08 3.99
CA LYS A 302 -3.47 -13.42 4.02
C LYS A 302 -2.33 -14.41 4.19
N ALA A 303 -2.52 -15.43 5.02
CA ALA A 303 -1.56 -16.52 5.16
C ALA A 303 -1.33 -17.22 3.79
N MET A 304 -0.09 -17.60 3.53
CA MET A 304 0.28 -18.34 2.33
C MET A 304 1.23 -19.46 2.71
N ASP A 305 0.99 -20.63 2.14
CA ASP A 305 1.84 -21.80 2.35
C ASP A 305 3.20 -21.62 1.68
N LEU A 306 4.23 -22.14 2.33
CA LEU A 306 5.59 -22.21 1.79
C LEU A 306 6.04 -23.66 1.73
N LEU A 307 6.81 -23.98 0.71
CA LEU A 307 7.38 -25.31 0.49
C LEU A 307 8.89 -25.25 0.74
N LEU A 308 9.37 -26.01 1.73
CA LEU A 308 10.81 -26.26 1.86
C LEU A 308 11.20 -27.42 0.95
N THR A 309 12.13 -27.16 0.05
CA THR A 309 12.68 -28.17 -0.86
C THR A 309 14.16 -28.38 -0.62
N GLU A 310 14.61 -29.61 -0.77
CA GLU A 310 15.99 -30.02 -0.58
C GLU A 310 16.52 -30.67 -1.87
N SER A 311 17.69 -30.22 -2.32
CA SER A 311 18.34 -30.73 -3.52
C SER A 311 19.83 -30.91 -3.20
N GLY A 312 20.22 -32.14 -2.90
CA GLY A 312 21.51 -32.44 -2.28
C GLY A 312 21.66 -31.68 -0.96
N ASP A 313 22.76 -30.94 -0.81
CA ASP A 313 23.04 -30.16 0.40
C ASP A 313 22.37 -28.78 0.43
N LYS A 314 21.60 -28.42 -0.62
CA LYS A 314 20.97 -27.11 -0.73
C LYS A 314 19.50 -27.17 -0.36
N LYS A 315 19.05 -26.21 0.46
CA LYS A 315 17.65 -26.04 0.84
C LYS A 315 17.09 -24.73 0.29
N TYR A 316 15.88 -24.78 -0.24
CA TYR A 316 15.19 -23.62 -0.82
C TYR A 316 13.77 -23.52 -0.29
N LEU A 317 13.33 -22.30 0.01
CA LEU A 317 11.97 -21.99 0.39
C LEU A 317 11.21 -21.47 -0.85
N ALA A 318 10.25 -22.25 -1.33
CA ALA A 318 9.44 -21.97 -2.51
C ALA A 318 8.01 -21.55 -2.12
N PHE A 319 7.31 -20.84 -3.01
CA PHE A 319 5.97 -20.29 -2.74
C PHE A 319 4.97 -20.42 -3.91
N LEU A 320 5.40 -20.83 -5.11
CA LEU A 320 4.51 -20.99 -6.28
C LEU A 320 4.54 -22.41 -6.83
N ASN A 321 5.71 -22.83 -7.29
CA ASN A 321 5.90 -24.16 -7.85
C ASN A 321 7.37 -24.58 -7.71
N VAL A 322 7.58 -25.88 -7.84
CA VAL A 322 8.89 -26.48 -8.06
C VAL A 322 8.68 -27.43 -9.24
N GLY A 323 9.45 -27.20 -10.31
CA GLY A 323 9.28 -27.93 -11.56
C GLY A 323 10.56 -28.66 -11.96
N TRP A 324 10.40 -29.88 -12.47
CA TRP A 324 11.46 -30.68 -13.06
C TRP A 324 10.95 -31.36 -14.33
N GLY A 325 11.76 -31.36 -15.40
CA GLY A 325 11.36 -31.86 -16.71
C GLY A 325 10.61 -30.84 -17.58
N MET A 326 9.82 -31.33 -18.54
CA MET A 326 9.07 -30.48 -19.47
C MET A 326 7.82 -29.91 -18.80
N ILE A 327 7.81 -28.59 -18.62
CA ILE A 327 6.64 -27.83 -18.17
C ILE A 327 5.99 -27.28 -19.43
N ARG A 328 4.82 -27.82 -19.79
CA ARG A 328 4.02 -27.37 -20.94
C ARG A 328 2.92 -26.41 -20.50
#